data_AF-A0A5T1YU98-F1
#
_entry.id   AF-A0A5T1YU98-F1
#
_cell.length_a   1.000
_cell.length_b   1.000
_cell.length_c   1.000
_cell.angle_alpha   90.00
_cell.angle_beta   90.00
_cell.angle_gamma   90.00
#
_symmetry.space_group_name_H-M   'P 1'
#
loop_
_entity.id
_entity.type
_entity.pdbx_description
1 polymer ?
#
loop_
_entity_poly.entity_id
_entity_poly.type
_entity_poly.pdbx_seq_one_letter_code
_entity_poly.pdbx_strand_id
1 'polypeptide(L)'
;MQIQQNNSLIYNTLTKKLSSFIPIKSTRRKLRNHIQYKLEHPKVTNYLSNNYINPFLEGKIPHFDFEKKHYFKNDKIIWQFWYQGKNQASPMIQQCFNSVQSQMKDDYTIIILDKDNIKDYLDFPPFVIEKLENNFFGEKTITFFSDLLRVCL
;
A
#
# COMPACT_ATOMS: atom_id res chain seq x y z
N MET A 1 5.24 -21.64 20.75
CA MET A 1 5.87 -21.00 21.92
C MET A 1 7.39 -21.19 21.97
N GLN A 2 7.94 -22.40 21.84
CA GLN A 2 9.40 -22.65 21.89
C GLN A 2 10.22 -21.95 20.77
N ILE A 3 9.65 -21.77 19.57
CA ILE A 3 10.35 -21.14 18.43
C ILE A 3 10.60 -19.63 18.66
N GLN A 4 9.70 -18.92 19.36
CA GLN A 4 9.87 -17.49 19.65
C GLN A 4 10.93 -17.24 20.74
N GLN A 5 11.05 -18.13 21.72
CA GLN A 5 12.06 -18.02 22.79
C GLN A 5 13.48 -18.23 22.25
N ASN A 6 13.69 -19.14 21.30
CA ASN A 6 15.02 -19.38 20.72
C ASN A 6 15.50 -18.22 19.82
N ASN A 7 14.57 -17.52 19.17
CA ASN A 7 14.90 -16.36 18.33
C ASN A 7 15.34 -15.13 19.15
N SER A 8 14.87 -14.95 20.38
CA SER A 8 15.26 -13.80 21.22
C SER A 8 16.70 -13.90 21.75
N LEU A 9 17.22 -15.12 21.92
CA LEU A 9 18.61 -15.37 22.29
C LEU A 9 19.59 -14.96 21.18
N ILE A 10 19.21 -15.17 19.92
CA ILE A 10 20.08 -14.96 18.75
C ILE A 10 19.91 -13.55 18.18
N TYR A 11 18.71 -12.98 18.21
CA TYR A 11 18.41 -11.66 17.66
C TYR A 11 18.09 -10.69 18.79
N ASN A 12 19.11 -10.00 19.29
CA ASN A 12 19.02 -9.00 20.36
C ASN A 12 20.02 -7.86 20.14
N THR A 13 19.99 -6.86 21.04
CA THR A 13 20.89 -5.71 20.97
C THR A 13 22.36 -6.11 21.12
N LEU A 14 22.66 -7.18 21.86
CA LEU A 14 24.01 -7.71 22.01
C LEU A 14 24.53 -8.30 20.71
N THR A 15 23.78 -9.18 20.03
CA THR A 15 24.22 -9.75 18.75
C THR A 15 24.31 -8.70 17.64
N LYS A 16 23.45 -7.68 17.66
CA LYS A 16 23.60 -6.49 16.82
C LYS A 16 24.88 -5.70 17.14
N LYS A 17 25.26 -5.54 18.41
CA LYS A 17 26.54 -4.93 18.79
C LYS A 17 27.73 -5.79 18.33
N LEU A 18 27.71 -7.10 18.59
CA LEU A 18 28.77 -8.03 18.20
C LEU A 18 29.01 -8.08 16.68
N SER A 19 27.98 -7.85 15.87
CA SER A 19 28.15 -7.75 14.40
C SER A 19 29.12 -6.63 13.96
N SER A 20 29.43 -5.65 14.82
CA SER A 20 30.40 -4.58 14.51
C SER A 20 31.81 -5.11 14.28
N PHE A 21 32.17 -6.23 14.94
CA PHE A 21 33.49 -6.86 14.86
C PHE A 21 33.75 -7.58 13.53
N ILE A 22 32.75 -7.72 12.65
CA ILE A 22 32.94 -8.29 11.31
C ILE A 22 33.66 -7.27 10.42
N PRO A 23 34.89 -7.58 9.92
CA PRO A 23 35.71 -6.62 9.17
C PRO A 23 35.15 -6.35 7.77
N ILE A 24 34.49 -7.34 7.17
CA ILE A 24 33.94 -7.25 5.81
C ILE A 24 32.63 -6.43 5.83
N LYS A 25 32.67 -5.21 5.28
CA LYS A 25 31.54 -4.24 5.28
C LYS A 25 30.26 -4.82 4.68
N SER A 26 30.35 -5.55 3.56
CA SER A 26 29.18 -6.12 2.87
C SER A 26 28.47 -7.18 3.73
N THR A 27 29.23 -8.12 4.29
CA THR A 27 28.75 -9.17 5.20
C THR A 27 28.16 -8.57 6.47
N ARG A 28 28.86 -7.61 7.09
CA ARG A 28 28.36 -6.87 8.25
C ARG A 28 27.02 -6.19 7.98
N ARG A 29 26.87 -5.52 6.83
CA ARG A 29 25.61 -4.86 6.44
C ARG A 29 24.48 -5.88 6.26
N LYS A 30 24.72 -6.97 5.54
CA LYS A 30 23.73 -8.04 5.33
C LYS A 30 23.25 -8.63 6.67
N LEU A 31 24.20 -8.99 7.54
CA LEU A 31 23.88 -9.55 8.86
C LEU A 31 23.11 -8.54 9.72
N ARG A 32 23.56 -7.28 9.79
CA ARG A 32 22.87 -6.24 10.57
C ARG A 32 21.45 -6.00 10.10
N ASN A 33 21.22 -5.96 8.80
CA ASN A 33 19.88 -5.81 8.24
C ASN A 33 18.99 -7.01 8.60
N HIS A 34 19.53 -8.22 8.54
CA HIS A 34 18.79 -9.42 8.94
C HIS A 34 18.45 -9.43 10.42
N ILE A 35 19.42 -9.12 11.31
CA ILE A 35 19.20 -9.01 12.76
C ILE A 35 18.17 -7.91 13.04
N GLN A 36 18.31 -6.74 12.42
CA GLN A 36 17.37 -5.62 12.59
C GLN A 36 15.96 -6.02 12.16
N TYR A 37 15.81 -6.68 11.01
CA TYR A 37 14.52 -7.18 10.55
C TYR A 37 13.91 -8.15 11.57
N LYS A 38 14.68 -9.13 12.06
CA LYS A 38 14.20 -10.08 13.08
C LYS A 38 13.83 -9.42 14.41
N LEU A 39 14.42 -8.28 14.74
CA LEU A 39 14.12 -7.49 15.93
C LEU A 39 12.87 -6.61 15.79
N GLU A 40 12.76 -5.88 14.69
CA GLU A 40 11.68 -4.92 14.51
C GLU A 40 10.39 -5.57 13.98
N HIS A 41 10.51 -6.59 13.13
CA HIS A 41 9.35 -7.21 12.50
C HIS A 41 8.34 -7.75 13.52
N PRO A 42 8.74 -8.51 14.58
CA PRO A 42 7.79 -8.96 15.60
C PRO A 42 7.12 -7.80 16.35
N LYS A 43 7.81 -6.67 16.57
CA LYS A 43 7.20 -5.50 17.23
C LYS A 43 6.10 -4.90 16.36
N VAL A 44 6.38 -4.72 15.07
CA VAL A 44 5.41 -4.19 14.10
C VAL A 44 4.26 -5.18 13.96
N THR A 45 4.53 -6.47 13.81
CA THR A 45 3.51 -7.53 13.75
C THR A 45 2.63 -7.52 14.99
N ASN A 46 3.20 -7.46 16.19
CA ASN A 46 2.43 -7.42 17.44
C ASN A 46 1.60 -6.13 17.53
N TYR A 47 2.16 -4.99 17.15
CA TYR A 47 1.43 -3.73 17.13
C TYR A 47 0.25 -3.79 16.17
N LEU A 48 0.46 -4.24 14.93
CA LEU A 48 -0.60 -4.35 13.93
C LEU A 48 -1.66 -5.37 14.35
N SER A 49 -1.24 -6.51 14.89
CA SER A 49 -2.14 -7.56 15.35
C SER A 49 -3.04 -7.07 16.47
N ASN A 50 -2.46 -6.43 17.49
CA ASN A 50 -3.21 -6.01 18.67
C ASN A 50 -4.10 -4.79 18.42
N ASN A 51 -3.70 -3.86 17.54
CA ASN A 51 -4.41 -2.59 17.35
C ASN A 51 -5.37 -2.60 16.14
N TYR A 52 -5.14 -3.47 15.15
CA TYR A 52 -5.94 -3.49 13.92
C TYR A 52 -6.52 -4.86 13.62
N ILE A 53 -5.70 -5.91 13.56
CA ILE A 53 -6.16 -7.24 13.09
C ILE A 53 -7.13 -7.87 14.10
N ASN A 54 -6.73 -8.01 15.37
CA ASN A 54 -7.58 -8.63 16.38
C ASN A 54 -8.85 -7.81 16.61
N PRO A 55 -8.81 -6.47 16.76
CA PRO A 55 -10.04 -5.68 16.88
C PRO A 55 -10.94 -5.80 15.65
N PHE A 56 -10.40 -5.92 14.44
CA PHE A 56 -11.19 -6.17 13.23
C PHE A 56 -11.86 -7.55 13.26
N LEU A 57 -11.11 -8.61 13.60
CA LEU A 57 -11.65 -9.97 13.71
C LEU A 57 -12.70 -10.11 14.81
N GLU A 58 -12.55 -9.36 15.90
CA GLU A 58 -13.51 -9.28 17.00
C GLU A 58 -14.73 -8.40 16.70
N GLY A 59 -14.79 -7.77 15.51
CA GLY A 59 -15.89 -6.88 15.11
C GLY A 59 -15.91 -5.53 15.81
N LYS A 60 -14.82 -5.12 16.47
CA LYS A 60 -14.68 -3.82 17.13
C LYS A 60 -14.37 -2.68 16.15
N ILE A 61 -13.87 -3.03 14.97
CA ILE A 61 -13.64 -2.08 13.87
C ILE A 61 -14.77 -2.28 12.86
N PRO A 62 -15.44 -1.20 12.40
CA PRO A 62 -16.52 -1.30 11.43
C PRO A 62 -16.01 -1.92 10.12
N HIS A 63 -16.82 -2.82 9.56
CA HIS A 63 -16.59 -3.33 8.22
C HIS A 63 -17.15 -2.34 7.20
N PHE A 64 -16.44 -2.17 6.09
CA PHE A 64 -16.89 -1.38 4.96
C PHE A 64 -16.90 -2.27 3.74
N ASP A 65 -18.11 -2.64 3.31
CA ASP A 65 -18.33 -3.36 2.07
C ASP A 65 -18.28 -2.39 0.90
N PHE A 66 -17.56 -2.77 -0.14
CA PHE A 66 -17.57 -2.05 -1.42
C PHE A 66 -18.55 -2.74 -2.36
N GLU A 67 -19.57 -2.00 -2.78
CA GLU A 67 -20.51 -2.48 -3.79
C GLU A 67 -19.98 -2.19 -5.20
N LYS A 68 -20.15 -3.16 -6.10
CA LYS A 68 -19.81 -2.98 -7.51
C LYS A 68 -20.81 -2.04 -8.16
N LYS A 69 -20.33 -0.89 -8.63
CA LYS A 69 -21.15 0.08 -9.38
C LYS A 69 -21.24 -0.18 -10.87
N HIS A 70 -20.22 -0.83 -11.43
CA HIS A 70 -20.13 -1.11 -12.86
C HIS A 70 -20.00 -2.60 -13.14
N TYR A 71 -20.75 -3.04 -14.14
CA TYR A 71 -20.63 -4.38 -14.72
C TYR A 71 -19.76 -4.32 -15.96
N PHE A 72 -18.62 -4.99 -15.90
CA PHE A 72 -17.73 -5.14 -17.05
C PHE A 72 -18.02 -6.46 -17.77
N LYS A 73 -17.89 -6.46 -19.10
CA LYS A 73 -18.10 -7.66 -19.92
C LYS A 73 -17.07 -8.76 -19.62
N ASN A 74 -15.88 -8.37 -19.17
CA ASN A 74 -14.81 -9.25 -18.73
C ASN A 74 -13.94 -8.52 -17.70
N ASP A 75 -13.03 -9.25 -17.04
CA ASP A 75 -12.12 -8.71 -16.04
C ASP A 75 -10.82 -8.14 -16.65
N LYS A 76 -10.77 -7.93 -17.98
CA LYS A 76 -9.61 -7.34 -18.65
C LYS A 76 -9.71 -5.82 -18.58
N ILE A 77 -9.44 -5.27 -17.40
CA ILE A 77 -9.50 -3.84 -17.14
C ILE A 77 -8.12 -3.35 -16.72
N ILE A 78 -7.68 -2.23 -17.30
CA ILE A 78 -6.49 -1.51 -16.87
C ILE A 78 -6.95 -0.20 -16.23
N TRP A 79 -6.82 -0.14 -14.91
CA TRP A 79 -7.04 1.07 -14.14
C TRP A 79 -5.77 1.93 -14.13
N GLN A 80 -5.93 3.20 -14.48
CA GLN A 80 -4.91 4.22 -14.32
C GLN A 80 -5.49 5.33 -13.45
N PHE A 81 -4.68 5.96 -12.62
CA PHE A 81 -5.18 6.99 -11.71
C PHE A 81 -4.29 8.23 -11.77
N TRP A 82 -4.92 9.39 -11.92
CA TRP A 82 -4.28 10.69 -11.81
C TRP A 82 -5.25 11.68 -11.18
N TYR A 83 -5.02 12.02 -9.91
CA TYR A 83 -5.98 12.75 -9.08
C TYR A 83 -6.45 14.09 -9.70
N GLN A 84 -5.53 14.85 -10.29
CA GLN A 84 -5.83 16.15 -10.91
C GLN A 84 -6.60 16.05 -12.24
N GLY A 85 -6.77 14.85 -12.78
CA GLY A 85 -7.41 14.61 -14.08
C GLY A 85 -6.42 14.45 -15.23
N LYS A 86 -6.77 13.60 -16.19
CA LYS A 86 -5.93 13.22 -17.35
C LYS A 86 -5.31 14.42 -18.06
N ASN A 87 -6.10 15.48 -18.27
CA ASN A 87 -5.69 16.67 -19.02
C ASN A 87 -4.70 17.57 -18.25
N GLN A 88 -4.66 17.45 -16.92
CA GLN A 88 -3.73 18.17 -16.05
C GLN A 88 -2.42 17.40 -15.83
N ALA A 89 -2.32 16.17 -16.34
CA ALA A 89 -1.09 15.40 -16.28
C ALA A 89 0.00 16.03 -17.15
N SER A 90 1.26 15.92 -16.73
CA SER A 90 2.38 16.43 -17.52
C SER A 90 2.48 15.71 -18.87
N PRO A 91 3.13 16.30 -19.91
CA PRO A 91 3.25 15.67 -21.22
C PRO A 91 3.84 14.26 -21.17
N MET A 92 4.79 14.01 -20.27
CA MET A 92 5.38 12.69 -20.06
C MET A 92 4.36 11.67 -19.55
N ILE A 93 3.52 12.05 -18.59
CA ILE A 93 2.47 11.17 -18.06
C ILE A 93 1.37 10.94 -19.10
N GLN A 94 1.01 11.97 -19.88
CA GLN A 94 0.07 11.80 -21.00
C GLN A 94 0.61 10.81 -22.05
N GLN A 95 1.92 10.83 -22.33
CA GLN A 95 2.55 9.83 -23.19
C GLN A 95 2.44 8.42 -22.60
N CYS A 96 2.57 8.24 -21.28
CA CYS A 96 2.32 6.95 -20.63
C CYS A 96 0.89 6.47 -20.84
N PHE A 97 -0.11 7.35 -20.64
CA PHE A 97 -1.52 7.02 -20.90
C PHE A 97 -1.74 6.59 -22.35
N ASN A 98 -1.18 7.35 -23.30
CA ASN A 98 -1.32 7.08 -24.73
C ASN A 98 -0.61 5.79 -25.14
N SER A 99 0.53 5.47 -24.55
CA SER A 99 1.25 4.22 -24.77
C SER A 99 0.37 3.03 -24.37
N VAL A 100 -0.15 3.01 -23.13
CA VAL A 100 -1.06 1.96 -22.66
C VAL A 100 -2.29 1.86 -23.56
N GLN A 101 -2.91 3.01 -23.90
CA GLN A 101 -4.05 3.05 -24.81
C GLN A 101 -3.74 2.45 -26.18
N SER A 102 -2.59 2.77 -26.77
CA SER A 102 -2.23 2.30 -28.11
C SER A 102 -1.99 0.78 -28.15
N GLN A 103 -1.44 0.21 -27.08
CA GLN A 103 -0.98 -1.19 -27.06
C GLN A 103 -2.05 -2.15 -26.55
N MET A 104 -2.94 -1.70 -25.66
CA MET A 104 -3.83 -2.59 -24.92
C MET A 104 -5.32 -2.43 -25.26
N LYS A 105 -5.73 -1.38 -25.99
CA LYS A 105 -7.15 -1.04 -26.23
C LYS A 105 -7.98 -2.15 -26.89
N ASP A 106 -7.35 -3.04 -27.66
CA ASP A 106 -8.06 -4.07 -28.40
C ASP A 106 -8.42 -5.26 -27.47
N ASP A 107 -7.65 -5.46 -26.40
CA ASP A 107 -7.79 -6.56 -25.45
C ASP A 107 -8.34 -6.12 -24.08
N TYR A 108 -8.12 -4.87 -23.69
CA TYR A 108 -8.42 -4.34 -22.37
C TYR A 108 -9.29 -3.09 -22.42
N THR A 109 -10.23 -3.01 -21.47
CA THR A 109 -10.92 -1.76 -21.16
C THR A 109 -9.98 -0.88 -20.32
N ILE A 110 -9.66 0.32 -20.80
CA ILE A 110 -8.73 1.22 -20.12
C ILE A 110 -9.52 2.36 -19.49
N ILE A 111 -9.40 2.51 -18.18
CA ILE A 111 -10.13 3.51 -17.40
C ILE A 111 -9.13 4.38 -16.66
N ILE A 112 -9.19 5.69 -16.91
CA ILE A 112 -8.35 6.68 -16.23
C ILE A 112 -9.21 7.39 -15.18
N LEU A 113 -8.95 7.05 -13.93
CA LEU A 113 -9.61 7.62 -12.76
C LEU A 113 -8.98 8.93 -12.34
N ASP A 114 -9.83 9.84 -11.86
CA ASP A 114 -9.47 11.09 -11.23
C ASP A 114 -10.40 11.37 -10.04
N LYS A 115 -10.23 12.53 -9.40
CA LYS A 115 -11.05 12.91 -8.24
C LYS A 115 -12.55 13.00 -8.55
N ASP A 116 -12.92 13.26 -9.80
CA ASP A 116 -14.30 13.60 -10.18
C ASP A 116 -15.08 12.34 -10.60
N ASN A 117 -14.42 11.39 -11.27
CA ASN A 117 -15.05 10.18 -11.80
C ASN A 117 -14.88 8.91 -10.93
N ILE A 118 -14.03 8.94 -9.89
CA ILE A 118 -13.79 7.77 -9.03
C ILE A 118 -15.07 7.26 -8.36
N LYS A 119 -15.96 8.19 -7.98
CA LYS A 119 -17.26 7.91 -7.38
C LYS A 119 -18.18 7.10 -8.28
N ASP A 120 -17.95 7.10 -9.60
CA ASP A 120 -18.76 6.33 -10.52
C ASP A 120 -18.45 4.83 -10.38
N TYR A 121 -17.24 4.48 -9.92
CA TYR A 121 -16.77 3.11 -9.80
C TYR A 121 -16.73 2.60 -8.36
N LEU A 122 -16.46 3.47 -7.38
CA LEU A 122 -16.24 3.09 -6.00
C LEU A 122 -16.70 4.19 -5.03
N ASP A 123 -17.47 3.81 -4.02
CA ASP A 123 -17.77 4.69 -2.89
C ASP A 123 -16.81 4.42 -1.73
N PHE A 124 -16.03 5.43 -1.36
CA PHE A 124 -15.26 5.38 -0.14
C PHE A 124 -16.08 5.82 1.08
N PRO A 125 -15.80 5.28 2.26
CA PRO A 125 -16.39 5.76 3.50
C PRO A 125 -16.16 7.28 3.68
N PRO A 126 -17.12 8.02 4.28
CA PRO A 126 -17.03 9.48 4.41
C PRO A 126 -15.72 9.98 5.03
N PHE A 127 -15.17 9.26 6.02
CA PHE A 127 -13.92 9.66 6.68
C PHE A 127 -12.68 9.62 5.76
N VAL A 128 -12.71 8.82 4.69
CA VAL A 128 -11.62 8.75 3.71
C VAL A 128 -11.69 9.97 2.81
N ILE A 129 -12.89 10.29 2.31
CA ILE A 129 -13.14 11.45 1.46
C ILE A 129 -12.81 12.74 2.22
N GLU A 130 -13.25 12.87 3.46
CA GLU A 130 -12.93 14.01 4.32
C GLU A 130 -11.42 14.20 4.48
N LYS A 131 -10.65 13.13 4.70
CA LYS A 131 -9.18 13.21 4.80
C LYS A 131 -8.53 13.62 3.49
N LEU A 132 -9.10 13.20 2.37
CA LEU A 132 -8.62 13.55 1.03
C LEU A 132 -8.84 15.04 0.74
N GLU A 133 -10.05 15.53 0.97
CA GLU A 133 -10.45 16.92 0.76
C GLU A 133 -9.71 17.89 1.68
N ASN A 134 -9.54 17.50 2.95
CA ASN A 134 -8.81 18.31 3.95
C ASN A 134 -7.28 18.22 3.81
N ASN A 135 -6.77 17.50 2.80
CA ASN A 135 -5.33 17.31 2.59
C ASN A 135 -4.60 16.86 3.88
N PHE A 136 -5.19 15.90 4.61
CA PHE A 136 -4.87 15.59 6.00
C PHE A 136 -3.38 15.24 6.25
N PHE A 137 -2.71 14.63 5.27
CA PHE A 137 -1.29 14.28 5.32
C PHE A 137 -0.41 15.18 4.45
N GLY A 138 -0.90 16.37 4.07
CA GLY A 138 -0.26 17.23 3.09
C GLY A 138 -0.10 16.53 1.74
N GLU A 139 1.02 16.79 1.05
CA GLU A 139 1.32 16.23 -0.28
C GLU A 139 1.19 14.69 -0.37
N LYS A 140 1.32 13.98 0.75
CA LYS A 140 1.22 12.52 0.82
C LYS A 140 -0.21 12.00 0.80
N THR A 141 -1.20 12.85 1.03
CA THR A 141 -2.63 12.45 1.11
C THR A 141 -3.06 11.71 -0.15
N ILE A 142 -2.72 12.25 -1.33
CA ILE A 142 -3.03 11.62 -2.62
C ILE A 142 -2.29 10.30 -2.80
N THR A 143 -1.07 10.19 -2.29
CA THR A 143 -0.28 8.94 -2.36
C THR A 143 -0.94 7.84 -1.55
N PHE A 144 -1.31 8.11 -0.29
CA PHE A 144 -2.02 7.15 0.54
C PHE A 144 -3.39 6.79 -0.02
N PHE A 145 -4.11 7.77 -0.58
CA PHE A 145 -5.37 7.50 -1.26
C PHE A 145 -5.17 6.58 -2.48
N SER A 146 -4.11 6.78 -3.26
CA SER A 146 -3.80 5.92 -4.39
C SER A 146 -3.46 4.48 -3.96
N ASP A 147 -2.81 4.30 -2.81
CA ASP A 147 -2.54 2.97 -2.25
C ASP A 147 -3.85 2.29 -1.82
N LEU A 148 -4.75 3.03 -1.19
CA LEU A 148 -6.07 2.53 -0.80
C LEU A 148 -6.89 2.13 -2.02
N LEU A 149 -6.95 2.99 -3.04
CA LEU A 149 -7.68 2.74 -4.28
C LEU A 149 -7.25 1.45 -4.97
N ARG A 150 -5.94 1.12 -4.96
CA ARG A 150 -5.42 -0.11 -5.58
C ARG A 150 -5.87 -1.39 -4.88
N VAL A 151 -6.27 -1.32 -3.61
CA VAL A 151 -6.75 -2.49 -2.86
C VAL A 151 -8.27 -2.66 -3.01
N CYS A 152 -8.98 -1.59 -3.36
CA CYS A 152 -10.44 -1.58 -3.44
C CYS A 152 -11.01 -1.90 -4.84
N LEU A 153 -10.20 -1.79 -5.90
CA LEU A 153 -10.57 -2.11 -7.30
C LEU A 153 -10.03 -3.48 -7.71
#